data_AF-A0A7X5F8Y7-F1
#
_entry.id   AF-A0A7X5F8Y7-F1
#
_cell.length_a   1.000
_cell.length_b   1.000
_cell.length_c   1.000
_cell.angle_alpha   90.00
_cell.angle_beta   90.00
_cell.angle_gamma   90.00
#
_symmetry.space_group_name_H-M   'P 1'
#
loop_
_entity.id
_entity.type
_entity.pdbx_description
1 polymer ?
#
loop_
_entity_poly.entity_id
_entity_poly.type
_entity_poly.pdbx_seq_one_letter_code
_entity_poly.pdbx_strand_id
1 'polypeptide(L)'
;MAKDGRIRKNILIGASVQVVLKMDQSDGKLTKGVVEEILTPAAKHPHGIKVKLKSGHIGRVRKILSAKKNPYPDQILEEPPSSKGLLPWEKFKPKS
;
A
#
# COMPACT_ATOMS: atom_id res chain seq x y z
N MET A 1 15.50 3.97 8.18
CA MET A 1 14.70 4.90 9.00
C MET A 1 13.32 4.33 9.26
N ALA A 2 12.93 4.20 10.53
CA ALA A 2 11.57 3.80 10.89
C ALA A 2 10.61 4.97 10.67
N LYS A 3 9.55 4.77 9.88
CA LYS A 3 8.54 5.81 9.65
C LYS A 3 7.59 5.90 10.85
N ASP A 4 7.15 7.11 11.17
CA ASP A 4 6.25 7.38 12.31
C ASP A 4 4.82 6.87 12.02
N GLY A 5 4.32 5.97 12.86
CA GLY A 5 2.97 5.36 12.76
C GLY A 5 1.83 6.27 13.20
N ARG A 6 2.13 7.48 13.69
CA ARG A 6 1.13 8.51 14.01
C ARG A 6 0.70 9.32 12.80
N ILE A 7 1.47 9.29 11.72
CA ILE A 7 1.28 10.11 10.52
C ILE A 7 0.69 9.26 9.39
N ARG A 8 -0.44 9.70 8.84
CA ARG A 8 -1.16 9.00 7.76
C ARG A 8 -0.35 8.89 6.50
N LYS A 9 0.37 9.95 6.13
CA LYS A 9 1.23 10.00 4.94
C LYS A 9 2.30 8.88 4.93
N ASN A 10 2.66 8.36 6.10
CA ASN A 10 3.64 7.28 6.20
C ASN A 10 3.04 5.88 5.99
N ILE A 11 1.72 5.75 6.14
CA ILE A 11 0.99 4.49 6.09
C ILE A 11 0.34 4.39 4.72
N LEU A 12 0.80 3.42 3.94
CA LEU A 12 0.23 3.10 2.64
C LEU A 12 -0.62 1.83 2.75
N ILE A 13 -1.67 1.75 1.95
CA ILE A 13 -2.41 0.51 1.75
C ILE A 13 -1.44 -0.52 1.15
N GLY A 14 -1.44 -1.74 1.67
CA GLY A 14 -0.47 -2.79 1.33
C GLY A 14 0.87 -2.72 2.08
N ALA A 15 1.08 -1.72 2.95
CA ALA A 15 2.29 -1.66 3.78
C ALA A 15 2.24 -2.68 4.93
N SER A 16 3.41 -3.23 5.28
CA SER A 16 3.55 -4.08 6.47
C SER A 16 3.71 -3.21 7.71
N VAL A 17 2.81 -3.39 8.66
CA VAL A 17 2.74 -2.61 9.91
C VAL A 17 2.62 -3.53 11.13
N GLN A 18 2.96 -2.98 12.29
CA GLN A 18 2.64 -3.56 13.58
C GLN A 18 1.52 -2.74 14.20
N VAL A 19 0.41 -3.41 14.50
CA VAL A 19 -0.76 -2.82 15.14
C VAL A 19 -1.00 -3.44 16.51
N VAL A 20 -1.57 -2.66 17.41
CA VAL A 20 -2.19 -3.18 18.63
C VAL A 20 -3.66 -3.42 18.32
N LEU A 21 -4.11 -4.66 18.44
CA LEU A 21 -5.52 -5.02 18.33
C LEU A 21 -6.25 -4.64 19.61
N LYS A 22 -7.58 -4.49 19.55
CA LYS A 22 -8.38 -4.23 20.75
C LYS A 22 -8.20 -5.31 21.82
N MET A 23 -8.10 -6.57 21.41
CA MET A 23 -7.89 -7.72 22.29
C MET A 23 -6.52 -7.68 22.98
N ASP A 24 -5.52 -7.08 22.34
CA ASP A 24 -4.14 -7.01 22.83
C ASP A 24 -3.83 -5.69 23.56
N GLN A 25 -4.84 -4.86 23.87
CA GLN A 25 -4.62 -3.56 24.54
C GLN A 25 -4.12 -3.72 25.99
N SER A 26 -4.51 -4.79 26.69
CA SER A 26 -4.04 -5.12 28.04
C SER A 26 -2.58 -5.56 28.05
N ASP A 27 -2.22 -6.44 27.11
CA ASP A 27 -0.89 -7.06 27.03
C ASP A 27 0.13 -6.21 26.25
N GLY A 28 -0.35 -5.25 25.47
CA GLY A 28 0.49 -4.43 24.61
C GLY A 28 1.13 -5.19 23.44
N LYS A 29 0.62 -6.39 23.11
CA LYS A 29 1.15 -7.22 22.03
C LYS A 29 0.99 -6.51 20.68
N LEU A 30 2.05 -6.59 19.87
CA LEU A 30 2.12 -6.00 18.55
C LEU A 30 1.92 -7.07 17.48
N THR A 31 0.75 -7.03 16.85
CA THR A 31 0.40 -7.95 15.77
C THR A 31 0.92 -7.39 14.45
N LYS A 32 1.71 -8.20 13.74
CA LYS A 32 2.20 -7.87 12.40
C LYS A 32 1.09 -8.13 11.39
N GLY A 33 0.89 -7.20 10.46
CA GLY A 33 -0.12 -7.35 9.41
C GLY A 33 0.10 -6.41 8.24
N VAL A 34 -0.71 -6.61 7.20
CA VAL A 34 -0.74 -5.75 6.00
C VAL A 34 -1.97 -4.87 6.07
N VAL A 35 -1.79 -3.57 5.84
CA VAL A 35 -2.90 -2.61 5.81
C VAL A 35 -3.79 -2.87 4.60
N GLU A 36 -5.07 -3.13 4.85
CA GLU A 36 -6.12 -3.19 3.82
C GLU A 36 -6.76 -1.82 3.65
N GLU A 37 -7.13 -1.17 4.75
CA GLU A 37 -7.87 0.09 4.72
C GLU A 37 -7.47 1.02 5.87
N ILE A 38 -7.49 2.33 5.63
CA ILE A 38 -7.22 3.35 6.64
C ILE A 38 -8.54 3.96 7.10
N LEU A 39 -8.92 3.70 8.35
CA LEU A 39 -10.22 4.12 8.92
C LEU A 39 -10.18 5.50 9.58
N THR A 40 -9.02 6.18 9.54
CA THR A 40 -8.85 7.46 10.23
C THR A 40 -8.67 8.61 9.25
N PRO A 41 -9.55 9.63 9.28
CA PRO A 41 -9.50 10.70 8.28
C PRO A 41 -8.36 11.69 8.52
N ALA A 42 -8.08 12.04 9.78
CA ALA A 42 -7.09 13.06 10.09
C ALA A 42 -5.65 12.60 9.79
N ALA A 43 -4.77 13.56 9.49
CA ALA A 43 -3.40 13.28 9.07
C ALA A 43 -2.46 12.82 10.21
N LYS A 44 -2.72 13.25 11.45
CA LYS A 44 -1.91 12.94 12.63
C LYS A 44 -2.80 12.51 13.79
N HIS A 45 -2.43 11.41 14.45
CA HIS A 45 -3.16 10.88 15.60
C HIS A 45 -2.22 10.59 16.77
N PRO A 46 -2.48 11.09 18.00
CA PRO A 46 -1.59 10.92 19.15
C PRO A 46 -1.28 9.45 19.47
N HIS A 47 -2.30 8.59 19.37
CA HIS A 47 -2.20 7.19 19.72
C HIS A 47 -1.93 6.25 18.52
N GLY A 48 -1.70 6.82 17.34
CA GLY A 48 -1.55 6.06 16.09
C GLY A 48 -2.84 6.01 15.27
N ILE A 49 -2.68 5.58 14.02
CA ILE A 49 -3.77 5.54 13.03
C ILE A 49 -4.53 4.23 13.14
N LYS A 50 -5.87 4.31 13.13
CA LYS A 50 -6.73 3.15 13.05
C LYS A 50 -6.75 2.62 11.61
N VAL A 51 -6.41 1.35 11.45
CA VAL A 51 -6.38 0.65 10.17
C VAL A 51 -7.10 -0.69 10.29
N LYS A 52 -7.64 -1.15 9.17
CA LYS A 52 -8.09 -2.54 8.98
C LYS A 52 -6.94 -3.31 8.32
N LEU A 53 -6.60 -4.46 8.89
CA LEU A 53 -5.65 -5.37 8.30
C LEU A 53 -6.32 -6.29 7.29
N LYS A 54 -5.55 -6.82 6.34
CA LYS A 54 -6.02 -7.80 5.35
C LYS A 54 -6.61 -9.09 5.96
N SER A 55 -6.32 -9.34 7.23
CA SER A 55 -6.91 -10.44 8.01
C SER A 55 -8.32 -10.14 8.54
N GLY A 56 -8.86 -8.94 8.29
CA GLY A 56 -10.14 -8.46 8.84
C GLY A 56 -10.04 -7.80 10.22
N HIS A 57 -8.91 -7.91 10.92
CA HIS A 57 -8.71 -7.32 12.23
C HIS A 57 -8.52 -5.79 12.17
N ILE A 58 -9.03 -5.09 13.18
CA ILE A 58 -8.92 -3.63 13.31
C ILE A 58 -7.99 -3.30 14.48
N GLY A 59 -7.01 -2.41 14.24
CA GLY A 59 -6.02 -2.04 15.24
C GLY A 59 -5.45 -0.63 15.08
N ARG A 60 -4.68 -0.19 16.09
CA ARG A 60 -3.92 1.07 16.04
C ARG A 60 -2.48 0.80 15.63
N VAL A 61 -2.01 1.50 14.59
CA VAL A 61 -0.62 1.37 14.11
C VAL A 61 0.35 1.93 15.13
N ARG A 62 1.34 1.10 15.52
CA ARG A 62 2.45 1.48 16.40
C ARG A 62 3.76 1.65 15.64
N LYS A 63 4.04 0.74 14.70
CA LYS A 63 5.29 0.72 13.93
C LYS A 63 5.04 0.35 12.48
N ILE A 64 5.79 0.95 11.56
CA ILE A 64 5.74 0.65 10.13
C ILE A 64 7.02 -0.13 9.79
N LEU A 65 6.87 -1.35 9.27
CA LEU A 65 7.99 -2.26 9.00
C LEU A 65 8.54 -2.06 7.59
N SER A 66 7.65 -1.97 6.60
CA SER A 66 8.06 -1.73 5.21
C SER A 66 6.92 -1.13 4.42
N ALA A 67 7.18 0.04 3.84
CA ALA A 67 6.39 0.55 2.73
C ALA A 67 7.04 -0.05 1.48
N LYS A 68 6.41 -1.04 0.84
CA LYS A 68 6.92 -1.55 -0.44
C LYS A 68 7.07 -0.34 -1.37
N LYS A 69 8.32 0.05 -1.65
CA LYS A 69 8.63 0.85 -2.82
C LYS A 69 8.34 -0.08 -3.99
N ASN A 70 7.52 0.38 -4.92
CA ASN A 70 7.36 -0.28 -6.21
C ASN A 70 8.77 -0.55 -6.77
N PRO A 71 9.17 -1.81 -7.02
CA PRO A 71 10.48 -2.10 -7.62
C PRO A 71 10.56 -1.69 -9.09
N TYR A 72 9.45 -1.24 -9.70
CA TYR A 72 9.42 -0.64 -11.04
C TYR A 72 9.08 0.86 -10.99
N PRO A 73 10.05 1.73 -10.64
CA PRO A 73 9.89 3.18 -10.78
C PRO A 73 9.69 3.63 -12.24
N ASP A 74 9.95 2.78 -13.23
CA ASP A 74 9.84 3.09 -14.67
C ASP A 74 8.47 2.79 -15.29
N GLN A 75 7.46 2.32 -14.54
CA GLN A 75 6.10 2.13 -15.08
C GLN A 75 5.29 3.42 -15.04
N ILE A 76 5.76 4.43 -15.76
CA ILE A 76 4.85 5.30 -16.53
C ILE A 76 4.27 4.40 -17.63
N LEU A 77 3.06 4.67 -18.12
CA LEU A 77 2.36 3.95 -19.19
C LEU A 77 3.16 3.95 -20.51
N GLU A 78 4.30 3.26 -20.56
CA GLU A 78 4.97 2.85 -21.79
C GLU A 78 4.77 1.34 -21.94
N GLU A 79 4.30 0.98 -23.12
CA GLU A 79 3.87 -0.35 -23.52
C GLU A 79 4.96 -1.40 -23.29
N PRO A 80 4.60 -2.67 -22.99
CA PRO A 80 5.59 -3.75 -22.90
C PRO A 80 6.37 -3.86 -24.22
N PRO A 81 7.67 -4.24 -24.20
CA PRO A 81 8.40 -4.51 -25.44
C PRO A 81 7.86 -5.79 -26.06
N SER A 82 6.75 -5.69 -26.79
CA SER A 82 6.34 -6.72 -27.73
C SER A 82 7.30 -6.64 -28.91
N SER A 83 8.28 -7.53 -28.87
CA SER A 83 9.13 -7.93 -29.97
C SER A 83 8.40 -7.89 -31.32
N LYS A 84 8.98 -7.16 -32.28
CA LYS A 84 8.86 -7.36 -33.74
C LYS A 84 7.64 -8.18 -34.20
N GLY A 85 6.54 -7.49 -34.47
CA GLY A 85 5.39 -8.02 -35.19
C GLY A 85 4.47 -6.88 -35.58
N LEU A 86 4.31 -6.65 -36.88
CA LEU A 86 3.49 -5.60 -37.49
C LEU A 86 2.11 -5.50 -36.82
N LEU A 87 1.72 -4.28 -36.42
CA LEU A 87 0.41 -4.00 -35.83
C LEU A 87 -0.72 -4.28 -36.87
N PRO A 88 -1.81 -4.97 -36.49
CA PRO A 88 -2.88 -5.38 -37.42
C PRO A 88 -3.62 -4.25 -38.18
N TRP A 89 -3.50 -2.99 -37.75
CA TRP A 89 -4.26 -1.86 -38.32
C TRP A 89 -3.54 -1.13 -39.48
N GLU A 90 -2.28 -1.46 -39.78
CA GLU A 90 -1.55 -0.91 -40.94
C GLU A 90 -1.89 -1.61 -42.27
N LYS A 91 -2.72 -2.65 -42.27
CA LYS A 91 -3.15 -3.38 -43.48
C LYS A 91 -4.34 -2.77 -44.23
N PHE A 92 -4.97 -1.72 -43.72
CA PHE A 92 -6.11 -1.07 -44.38
C PHE A 92 -5.87 0.42 -44.61
N LYS A 93 -4.84 0.76 -45.40
CA LYS A 93 -4.86 2.03 -46.14
C LYS A 93 -5.34 1.73 -47.56
N PRO A 94 -6.54 2.19 -47.99
CA PRO A 94 -6.86 2.18 -49.40
C PRO A 94 -5.81 3.03 -50.14
N LYS A 95 -5.11 2.41 -51.08
CA LYS A 95 -4.27 3.13 -52.05
C LYS A 95 -5.17 3.60 -53.18
N SER A 96 -4.98 4.87 -53.53
CA SER A 96 -5.58 5.62 -54.64
C SER A 96 -6.97 6.22 -54.40
#